data_AF-A0A920H511-F1
#
_entry.id   AF-A0A920H511-F1
#
_cell.length_a   1.000
_cell.length_b   1.000
_cell.length_c   1.000
_cell.angle_alpha   90.00
_cell.angle_beta   90.00
_cell.angle_gamma   90.00
#
_symmetry.space_group_name_H-M   'P 1'
#
loop_
_entity.id
_entity.type
_entity.pdbx_description
1 polymer ?
#
loop_
_entity_poly.entity_id
_entity_poly.type
_entity_poly.pdbx_seq_one_letter_code
_entity_poly.pdbx_strand_id
1 'polypeptide(L)' 'MDSEKIVIQYDSVRQIQLDLKNIGSFLMQRERGLGLTSKGKMQNMYKSYEELKGPQTTYPLTYEVIYGHAWKTL' A
#
# COMPACT_ATOMS: atom_id res chain seq x y z
N MET A 1 16.00 13.74 -11.89
CA MET A 1 15.22 12.87 -10.98
C MET A 1 14.94 11.62 -11.77
N ASP A 2 15.47 10.50 -11.30
CA ASP A 2 15.27 9.19 -11.90
C ASP A 2 14.11 8.51 -11.14
N SER A 3 13.22 7.80 -11.85
CA SER A 3 12.17 7.01 -11.22
C SER A 3 12.02 5.65 -11.85
N GLU A 4 11.75 4.65 -11.01
CA GLU A 4 11.55 3.26 -11.41
C GLU A 4 10.17 2.78 -10.96
N LYS A 5 9.51 1.98 -11.81
CA LYS A 5 8.26 1.28 -11.47
C LYS A 5 8.55 -0.17 -11.13
N ILE A 6 8.16 -0.58 -9.92
CA ILE A 6 8.33 -1.95 -9.42
C ILE A 6 6.95 -2.53 -9.17
N VAL A 7 6.68 -3.73 -9.69
CA VAL A 7 5.45 -4.47 -9.39
C VAL A 7 5.78 -5.61 -8.44
N ILE A 8 5.14 -5.61 -7.28
CA ILE A 8 5.30 -6.67 -6.27
C ILE A 8 3.99 -7.44 -6.17
N GLN A 9 4.08 -8.77 -6.20
CA GLN A 9 2.96 -9.67 -6.01
C GLN A 9 2.88 -10.08 -4.53
N TYR A 10 1.71 -9.91 -3.94
CA TYR A 10 1.47 -10.22 -2.54
C TYR A 10 0.48 -11.36 -2.37
N ASP A 11 0.72 -12.26 -1.42
CA ASP A 11 -0.21 -13.36 -1.13
C ASP A 11 -1.47 -12.88 -0.39
N SER A 12 -1.41 -11.72 0.28
CA SER A 12 -2.54 -11.16 1.01
C SER A 12 -2.50 -9.64 1.10
N VAL A 13 -3.69 -9.04 1.18
CA VAL A 13 -3.85 -7.59 1.43
C VAL A 13 -3.29 -7.17 2.80
N ARG A 14 -3.26 -8.09 3.76
CA ARG A 14 -2.63 -7.83 5.06
C ARG A 14 -1.12 -7.60 4.92
N GLN A 15 -0.45 -8.35 4.05
CA GLN A 15 0.99 -8.16 3.80
C GLN A 15 1.25 -6.80 3.17
N ILE A 16 0.44 -6.42 2.18
CA ILE A 16 0.48 -5.07 1.57
C ILE A 16 0.39 -3.99 2.65
N GLN A 17 -0.58 -4.10 3.56
CA GLN A 17 -0.78 -3.09 4.60
C GLN A 17 0.42 -2.99 5.56
N LEU A 18 1.03 -4.13 5.92
CA LEU A 18 2.21 -4.16 6.79
C LEU A 18 3.42 -3.51 6.11
N ASP A 19 3.67 -3.84 4.85
CA ASP A 19 4.76 -3.25 4.07
C ASP A 19 4.57 -1.74 3.91
N LEU A 20 3.37 -1.31 3.51
CA LEU A 20 3.01 0.11 3.43
C LEU A 20 3.24 0.83 4.77
N LYS A 21 2.91 0.20 5.89
CA LYS A 21 3.19 0.77 7.21
C LYS A 21 4.69 0.86 7.50
N ASN A 22 5.46 -0.16 7.15
CA ASN A 22 6.90 -0.24 7.41
C ASN A 22 7.70 0.80 6.60
N ILE A 23 7.28 1.11 5.37
CA ILE A 23 7.88 2.18 4.56
C ILE A 23 7.49 3.59 5.03
N GLY A 24 6.69 3.70 6.10
CA GLY A 24 6.23 4.98 6.62
C GLY A 24 5.17 5.65 5.75
N SER A 25 4.41 4.88 4.95
CA SER A 25 3.34 5.46 4.15
C SER A 25 2.28 6.11 5.04
N PHE A 26 1.83 7.29 4.63
CA PHE A 26 0.77 8.01 5.31
C PHE A 26 -0.32 8.37 4.30
N LEU A 27 -1.58 8.10 4.67
CA LEU A 27 -2.71 8.48 3.84
C LEU A 27 -3.04 9.97 4.10
N MET A 28 -2.71 10.84 3.15
CA MET A 28 -3.02 12.28 3.22
C MET A 28 -4.49 12.62 2.93
N GLN A 29 -5.40 11.66 3.02
CA GLN A 29 -6.83 11.90 2.77
C GLN A 29 -7.46 12.66 3.94
N ARG A 30 -8.10 13.79 3.62
CA ARG A 30 -8.71 14.70 4.60
C ARG A 30 -10.02 14.14 5.18
N GLU A 31 -10.73 13.34 4.40
CA GLU A 31 -11.93 12.61 4.81
C GLU A 31 -11.56 11.23 5.35
N ARG A 32 -11.22 11.18 6.64
CA ARG A 32 -11.02 9.94 7.40
C ARG A 32 -12.15 9.79 8.39
N GLY A 33 -12.69 8.58 8.51
CA GLY A 33 -13.72 8.28 9.51
C GLY A 33 -13.23 8.67 10.90
N LEU A 34 -14.11 9.27 11.72
CA LEU A 34 -13.80 9.62 13.09
C LEU A 34 -13.59 8.35 13.93
N GLY A 35 -12.53 8.34 14.74
CA GLY A 35 -12.20 7.25 15.67
C GLY A 35 -11.27 6.17 15.10
N LEU A 36 -11.09 5.11 15.88
CA LEU A 36 -10.25 3.97 15.51
C LEU A 36 -11.01 3.03 14.55
N THR A 37 -10.30 2.47 13.58
CA THR A 37 -10.87 1.42 12.72
C THR A 37 -11.10 0.17 13.56
N SER A 38 -12.36 -0.25 13.67
CA SER A 38 -12.71 -1.45 14.41
C SER A 38 -12.25 -2.72 13.68
N LYS A 39 -12.06 -3.81 14.43
CA LYS A 39 -11.72 -5.13 13.88
C LYS A 39 -12.70 -5.57 12.79
N GLY A 40 -14.01 -5.32 12.97
CA GLY A 40 -15.03 -5.67 11.98
C GLY A 40 -14.88 -4.92 10.66
N LYS A 41 -14.59 -3.61 10.72
CA LYS A 41 -14.30 -2.80 9.51
C LYS A 41 -13.07 -3.33 8.77
N MET A 42 -12.01 -3.69 9.50
CA MET A 42 -10.81 -4.29 8.90
C MET A 42 -11.11 -5.63 8.23
N GLN A 43 -11.89 -6.50 8.88
CA GLN A 43 -12.26 -7.80 8.30
C GLN A 43 -13.12 -7.66 7.05
N ASN A 44 -14.08 -6.73 7.07
CA ASN A 44 -14.91 -6.46 5.90
C ASN A 44 -14.07 -5.97 4.72
N MET A 45 -13.09 -5.08 4.97
CA MET A 45 -12.15 -4.65 3.94
C MET A 45 -11.41 -5.84 3.31
N TYR A 46 -10.85 -6.75 4.11
CA TYR A 46 -10.16 -7.92 3.57
C TYR A 46 -11.07 -8.82 2.75
N LYS A 47 -12.31 -9.05 3.20
CA LYS A 47 -13.29 -9.84 2.45
C LYS A 47 -13.60 -9.24 1.09
N SER A 48 -13.84 -7.92 1.03
CA SER A 48 -14.09 -7.23 -0.22
C SER A 48 -12.93 -7.33 -1.21
N TYR A 49 -11.69 -7.38 -0.73
CA TYR A 49 -10.54 -7.61 -1.60
C TYR A 49 -10.46 -9.05 -2.14
N GLU A 50 -10.85 -10.05 -1.34
CA GLU A 50 -10.91 -11.43 -1.83
C GLU A 50 -11.93 -11.59 -2.97
N GLU A 51 -13.04 -10.83 -2.96
CA GLU A 51 -14.01 -10.79 -4.06
C GLU A 51 -13.43 -10.16 -5.35
N LEU A 52 -12.39 -9.32 -5.21
CA LEU A 52 -11.70 -8.67 -6.32
C LEU A 52 -10.46 -9.46 -6.80
N LYS A 53 -10.18 -10.63 -6.19
CA LYS A 53 -9.02 -11.45 -6.55
C LYS A 53 -9.20 -12.00 -7.97
N GLY A 54 -8.25 -11.64 -8.83
CA GLY A 54 -8.19 -12.13 -10.21
C GLY A 54 -7.75 -13.59 -10.30
N PRO A 55 -7.61 -14.13 -11.53
CA PRO A 55 -7.17 -15.52 -11.75
C PRO A 55 -5.78 -15.81 -11.19
N GLN A 56 -4.92 -14.80 -11.12
CA GLN A 56 -3.68 -14.86 -10.35
C GLN A 56 -4.07 -14.66 -8.88
N THR A 57 -3.95 -15.71 -8.06
CA THR A 57 -4.34 -15.74 -6.64
C THR A 57 -3.60 -14.70 -5.76
N THR A 58 -2.74 -13.87 -6.35
CA THR A 58 -1.94 -12.83 -5.72
C THR A 58 -2.50 -11.42 -5.98
N TYR A 59 -2.07 -10.47 -5.16
CA TYR A 59 -2.42 -9.06 -5.26
C TYR A 59 -1.22 -8.26 -5.79
N PRO A 60 -1.26 -7.78 -7.04
CA PRO A 60 -0.22 -6.89 -7.56
C PRO A 60 -0.33 -5.50 -6.95
N LEU A 61 0.78 -4.96 -6.45
CA LEU A 61 0.91 -3.56 -6.11
C LEU A 61 2.09 -2.95 -6.87
N THR A 62 1.82 -1.85 -7.58
CA THR A 62 2.84 -1.11 -8.32
C THR A 62 3.34 0.04 -7.46
N TYR A 63 4.65 0.09 -7.25
CA TYR A 63 5.36 1.17 -6.59
C TYR A 63 6.08 2.02 -7.61
N GLU A 64 6.07 3.34 -7.40
CA GLU A 64 6.95 4.26 -8.09
C GLU A 64 8.01 4.76 -7.11
N VAL A 65 9.26 4.37 -7.35
CA VAL A 65 10.41 4.77 -6.55
C VAL A 65 11.03 5.98 -7.21
N ILE A 66 11.09 7.10 -6.50
CA ILE A 66 11.68 8.34 -6.99
C ILE A 66 13.02 8.54 -6.28
N TYR A 67 14.11 8.54 -7.04
CA TYR A 67 15.46 8.74 -6.50
C TYR A 67 15.75 10.23 -6.34
N GLY A 68 15.66 10.71 -5.10
CA GLY A 68 16.15 12.03 -4.72
C GLY A 68 17.68 12.08 -4.81
N HIS A 69 18.20 12.69 -5.87
CA HIS A 69 19.63 13.01 -5.95
C HIS A 69 19.85 14.23 -5.07
N ALA A 70 20.27 14.00 -3.82
CA ALA A 70 20.70 15.07 -2.95
C ALA A 70 22.00 15.64 -3.52
N TRP A 71 21.91 16.71 -4.30
CA TRP A 71 23.06 17.55 -4.56
C TRP A 71 23.49 18.17 -3.24
N LYS A 72 24.44 17.52 -2.58
CA LYS A 72 25.31 18.21 -1.64
C LYS A 72 26.18 19.13 -2.48
N THR A 73 25.73 20.36 -2.70
CA THR A 73 26.62 21.45 -3.08
C THR A 73 27.56 21.64 -1.89
N LEU A 74 28.80 21.18 -2.03
CA LEU A 74 29.89 21.60 -1.14
C LEU A 74 30.17 23.08 -1.34
#